data_AF-A0A2V6EA23-F1
#
_entry.id   AF-A0A2V6EA23-F1
#
_cell.length_a   1.000
_cell.length_b   1.000
_cell.length_c   1.000
_cell.angle_alpha   90.00
_cell.angle_beta   90.00
_cell.angle_gamma   90.00
#
_symmetry.space_group_name_H-M   'P 1'
#
loop_
_entity.id
_entity.type
_entity.pdbx_description
1 polymer ?
#
loop_
_entity_poly.entity_id
_entity_poly.type
_entity_poly.pdbx_seq_one_letter_code
_entity_poly.pdbx_strand_id
1 'polypeptide(L)'
;MAKYPDVQFGVLHTLYLQYTKVGDTQGLYRVLSRLTEIDPGDLKVQNNLTQVSLLLNVDPERARKRASDLYRKHPSNAAYVSTYAFSLYAKGDIKGALRVMSTLREDQLQEPPLAAYYGFMLAVAGEKSKARKYVEIGKTAHLLPEEKQLIDRAEAALRQL
;
A
#
# COMPACT_ATOMS: atom_id res chain seq x y z
N MET A 1 20.93 -19.12 24.18
CA MET A 1 21.40 -18.37 22.99
C MET A 1 20.42 -18.60 21.86
N ALA A 2 19.90 -17.51 21.29
CA ALA A 2 18.71 -17.43 20.44
C ALA A 2 18.91 -17.99 19.02
N LYS A 3 19.08 -19.32 18.87
CA LYS A 3 19.15 -19.96 17.53
C LYS A 3 17.81 -19.96 16.76
N TYR A 4 16.68 -19.89 17.47
CA TYR A 4 15.35 -20.04 16.88
C TYR A 4 14.76 -18.75 16.28
N PRO A 5 14.90 -17.56 16.89
CA PRO A 5 14.41 -16.31 16.31
C PRO A 5 15.03 -16.00 14.93
N ASP A 6 16.34 -16.22 14.77
CA ASP A 6 17.05 -15.93 13.52
C ASP A 6 16.61 -16.87 12.37
N VAL A 7 16.48 -18.17 12.66
CA VAL A 7 15.98 -19.16 11.69
C VAL A 7 14.52 -18.88 11.34
N GLN A 8 13.69 -18.57 12.35
CA GLN A 8 12.28 -18.22 12.14
C GLN A 8 12.15 -16.96 11.26
N PHE A 9 12.97 -15.94 11.51
CA PHE A 9 13.01 -14.72 10.72
C PHE A 9 13.40 -15.00 9.25
N GLY A 10 14.42 -15.82 9.02
CA GLY A 10 14.85 -16.21 7.66
C GLY A 10 13.77 -16.97 6.87
N VAL A 11 13.04 -17.88 7.54
CA VAL A 11 11.91 -18.61 6.92
C VAL A 11 10.78 -17.64 6.58
N LEU A 12 10.42 -16.73 7.49
CA LEU A 12 9.37 -15.74 7.25
C LEU A 12 9.74 -14.79 6.11
N HIS A 13 11.00 -14.39 5.99
CA HIS A 13 11.45 -13.57 4.87
C HIS A 13 11.32 -14.32 3.54
N THR A 14 11.67 -15.61 3.51
CA THR A 14 11.47 -16.45 2.31
C THR A 14 9.99 -16.55 1.93
N LEU A 15 9.11 -16.76 2.90
CA LEU A 15 7.67 -16.79 2.68
C LEU A 15 7.13 -15.44 2.21
N TYR A 16 7.61 -14.33 2.77
CA TYR A 16 7.25 -12.97 2.32
C TYR A 16 7.58 -12.77 0.84
N LEU A 17 8.79 -13.14 0.40
CA LEU A 17 9.19 -13.03 -1.00
C LEU A 17 8.33 -13.91 -1.91
N GLN A 18 8.07 -15.15 -1.49
CA GLN A 18 7.25 -16.08 -2.26
C GLN A 18 5.80 -15.57 -2.39
N TYR A 19 5.18 -15.14 -1.29
CA TYR A 19 3.81 -14.62 -1.30
C TYR A 19 3.71 -13.30 -2.07
N THR A 20 4.72 -12.44 -2.01
CA THR A 20 4.81 -11.27 -2.89
C THR A 20 4.81 -11.72 -4.35
N LYS A 21 5.69 -12.65 -4.73
CA LYS A 21 5.82 -13.13 -6.12
C LYS A 21 4.53 -13.74 -6.68
N VAL A 22 3.82 -14.55 -5.89
CA VAL A 22 2.59 -15.20 -6.34
C VAL A 22 1.32 -14.36 -6.11
N GLY A 23 1.44 -13.21 -5.45
CA GLY A 23 0.30 -12.34 -5.12
C GLY A 23 -0.64 -12.92 -4.06
N ASP A 24 -0.13 -13.69 -3.09
CA ASP A 24 -0.92 -14.21 -1.98
C ASP A 24 -1.00 -13.16 -0.85
N THR A 25 -1.95 -12.24 -0.95
CA THR A 25 -2.13 -11.15 0.03
C THR A 25 -2.48 -11.68 1.42
N GLN A 26 -3.24 -12.78 1.50
CA GLN A 26 -3.56 -13.42 2.78
C GLN A 26 -2.33 -14.06 3.42
N GLY A 27 -1.48 -14.70 2.62
CA GLY A 27 -0.17 -15.21 3.02
C GLY A 27 0.74 -14.09 3.51
N LEU A 28 0.79 -12.97 2.80
CA LEU A 28 1.52 -11.77 3.22
C LEU A 28 1.04 -11.26 4.57
N TYR A 29 -0.27 -11.14 4.77
CA TYR A 29 -0.84 -10.71 6.05
C TYR A 29 -0.38 -11.60 7.21
N ARG A 30 -0.43 -12.93 7.05
CA ARG A 30 0.02 -13.88 8.09
C ARG A 30 1.51 -13.71 8.41
N VAL A 31 2.35 -13.63 7.38
CA VAL A 31 3.81 -13.51 7.53
C VAL A 31 4.19 -12.16 8.15
N LEU A 32 3.62 -11.07 7.67
CA LEU A 32 3.87 -9.71 8.18
C LEU A 32 3.40 -9.53 9.62
N SER A 33 2.29 -10.17 10.00
CA SER A 33 1.83 -10.23 11.38
C SER A 33 2.88 -10.87 12.28
N ARG A 34 3.42 -12.03 11.86
CA ARG A 34 4.46 -12.73 12.62
C ARG A 34 5.78 -11.97 12.66
N LEU A 35 6.20 -11.34 11.56
CA LEU A 35 7.40 -10.50 11.52
C LEU A 35 7.27 -9.30 12.48
N THR A 36 6.09 -8.70 12.58
CA THR A 36 5.83 -7.59 13.53
C THR A 36 5.87 -8.04 14.99
N GLU A 37 5.53 -9.31 15.28
CA GLU A 37 5.67 -9.88 16.63
C GLU A 37 7.14 -10.11 17.01
N ILE A 38 7.98 -10.48 16.04
CA ILE A 38 9.41 -10.75 16.25
C ILE A 38 10.18 -9.44 16.40
N ASP A 39 9.96 -8.49 15.49
CA ASP A 39 10.55 -7.15 15.55
C ASP A 39 9.45 -6.08 15.42
N PRO A 40 8.88 -5.65 16.57
CA PRO A 40 7.94 -4.53 16.59
C PRO A 40 8.57 -3.19 16.21
N GLY A 41 9.90 -3.08 16.09
CA GLY A 41 10.62 -1.86 15.71
C GLY A 41 10.74 -1.66 14.21
N ASP A 42 10.55 -2.70 13.39
CA ASP A 42 10.67 -2.61 11.94
C ASP A 42 9.47 -1.85 11.32
N LEU A 43 9.68 -0.55 11.11
CA LEU A 43 8.65 0.33 10.54
C LEU A 43 8.27 -0.03 9.11
N LYS A 44 9.16 -0.68 8.34
CA LYS A 44 8.85 -1.12 6.97
C LYS A 44 7.90 -2.30 7.01
N VAL A 45 8.17 -3.30 7.86
CA VAL A 45 7.26 -4.44 8.08
C VAL A 45 5.91 -3.95 8.60
N GLN A 46 5.91 -3.01 9.54
CA GLN A 46 4.67 -2.40 10.03
C GLN A 46 3.88 -1.70 8.92
N ASN A 47 4.54 -0.94 8.05
CA ASN A 47 3.88 -0.30 6.91
C ASN A 47 3.28 -1.33 5.95
N ASN A 48 4.04 -2.37 5.61
CA ASN A 48 3.57 -3.41 4.70
C ASN A 48 2.40 -4.17 5.31
N LEU A 49 2.43 -4.47 6.62
CA LEU A 49 1.29 -5.04 7.35
C LEU A 49 0.08 -4.11 7.28
N THR A 50 0.29 -2.81 7.45
CA THR A 50 -0.77 -1.80 7.37
C THR A 50 -1.43 -1.80 5.99
N GLN A 51 -0.61 -1.78 4.93
CA GLN A 51 -1.07 -1.79 3.55
C GLN A 51 -1.93 -3.03 3.27
N VAL A 52 -1.42 -4.23 3.55
CA VAL A 52 -2.19 -5.46 3.29
C VAL A 52 -3.44 -5.56 4.18
N SER A 53 -3.38 -5.05 5.42
CA SER A 53 -4.57 -4.99 6.28
C SER A 53 -5.66 -4.08 5.70
N LEU A 54 -5.28 -2.94 5.12
CA LEU A 54 -6.23 -2.05 4.44
C LEU A 54 -6.80 -2.69 3.16
N LEU A 55 -5.95 -3.34 2.34
CA LEU A 55 -6.39 -4.03 1.12
C LEU A 55 -7.38 -5.17 1.42
N LEU A 56 -7.10 -5.96 2.47
CA LEU A 56 -7.95 -7.07 2.91
C LEU A 56 -9.12 -6.63 3.79
N ASN A 57 -9.21 -5.35 4.16
CA ASN A 57 -10.17 -4.82 5.13
C ASN A 57 -10.14 -5.57 6.48
N VAL A 58 -8.96 -5.96 6.95
CA VAL A 58 -8.74 -6.62 8.25
C VAL A 58 -8.40 -5.57 9.30
N ASP A 59 -9.22 -5.48 10.35
CA ASP A 59 -9.08 -4.50 11.44
C ASP A 59 -8.79 -3.06 10.92
N PRO A 60 -9.70 -2.50 10.09
CA PRO A 60 -9.43 -1.27 9.35
C PRO A 60 -9.20 -0.05 10.26
N GLU A 61 -9.76 -0.03 11.46
CA GLU A 61 -9.51 1.04 12.44
C GLU A 61 -8.06 1.03 12.93
N ARG A 62 -7.55 -0.14 13.31
CA ARG A 62 -6.15 -0.29 13.75
C ARG A 62 -5.17 -0.03 12.62
N ALA A 63 -5.49 -0.50 11.41
CA ALA A 63 -4.67 -0.23 10.22
C ALA A 63 -4.60 1.28 9.92
N ARG A 64 -5.74 1.99 9.94
CA ARG A 64 -5.77 3.46 9.76
C ARG A 64 -4.98 4.20 10.84
N LYS A 65 -5.10 3.80 12.10
CA LYS A 65 -4.30 4.41 13.19
C LYS A 65 -2.81 4.22 12.94
N ARG A 66 -2.38 3.00 12.58
CA ARG A 66 -0.97 2.69 12.29
C ARG A 66 -0.45 3.48 11.10
N ALA A 67 -1.24 3.60 10.02
CA ALA A 67 -0.88 4.39 8.85
C ALA A 67 -0.63 5.87 9.21
N SER A 68 -1.52 6.45 10.01
CA SER A 68 -1.37 7.84 10.50
C SER A 68 -0.12 8.01 11.38
N ASP A 69 0.15 7.05 12.28
CA ASP A 69 1.31 7.09 13.16
C ASP A 69 2.63 6.98 12.38
N LEU A 70 2.70 6.12 11.36
CA LEU A 70 3.87 5.96 10.48
C LEU A 70 4.13 7.20 9.64
N TYR A 71 3.09 7.75 8.99
CA TYR A 71 3.20 8.97 8.20
C TYR A 71 3.68 10.16 9.04
N ARG A 72 3.11 10.34 10.24
CA ARG A 72 3.50 11.44 11.14
C ARG A 72 4.95 11.34 11.59
N LYS A 73 5.49 10.13 11.78
CA LYS A 73 6.90 9.93 12.14
C LYS A 73 7.85 10.13 10.96
N HIS A 74 7.43 9.75 9.75
CA HIS A 74 8.26 9.82 8.54
C HIS A 74 7.46 10.37 7.35
N PRO A 75 7.12 11.68 7.35
CA PRO A 75 6.21 12.26 6.36
C PRO A 75 6.78 12.36 4.95
N SER A 76 8.09 12.15 4.78
CA SER A 76 8.78 12.13 3.49
C SER A 76 8.97 10.72 2.91
N ASN A 77 8.64 9.66 3.67
CA ASN A 77 8.76 8.29 3.18
C ASN A 77 7.58 7.96 2.25
N ALA A 78 7.86 7.80 0.95
CA ALA A 78 6.82 7.68 -0.07
C ALA A 78 5.88 6.48 0.14
N ALA A 79 6.38 5.34 0.62
CA ALA A 79 5.55 4.17 0.92
C ALA A 79 4.59 4.43 2.10
N TYR A 80 5.00 5.25 3.06
CA TYR A 80 4.17 5.55 4.24
C TYR A 80 3.13 6.62 3.89
N VAL A 81 3.52 7.57 3.04
CA VAL A 81 2.62 8.56 2.45
C VAL A 81 1.50 7.88 1.66
N SER A 82 1.83 6.94 0.77
CA SER A 82 0.82 6.23 -0.03
C SER A 82 -0.10 5.34 0.82
N THR A 83 0.46 4.63 1.80
CA THR A 83 -0.33 3.81 2.74
C THR A 83 -1.28 4.67 3.57
N TYR A 84 -0.82 5.83 4.05
CA TYR A 84 -1.68 6.78 4.77
C TYR A 84 -2.74 7.40 3.88
N ALA A 85 -2.41 7.82 2.65
CA ALA A 85 -3.38 8.30 1.69
C ALA A 85 -4.45 7.24 1.38
N PHE A 86 -4.05 5.97 1.22
CA PHE A 86 -4.99 4.87 1.02
C PHE A 86 -5.91 4.66 2.22
N SER A 87 -5.38 4.83 3.42
CA SER A 87 -6.15 4.80 4.67
C SER A 87 -7.21 5.91 4.74
N LEU A 88 -6.92 7.10 4.22
CA LEU A 88 -7.87 8.22 4.11
C LEU A 88 -8.96 7.92 3.09
N TYR A 89 -8.57 7.41 1.92
CA TYR A 89 -9.50 6.95 0.90
C TYR A 89 -10.47 5.89 1.45
N ALA A 90 -9.95 4.88 2.17
CA ALA A 90 -10.76 3.82 2.77
C ALA A 90 -11.78 4.35 3.81
N LYS A 91 -11.53 5.52 4.40
CA LYS A 91 -12.47 6.23 5.29
C LYS A 91 -13.43 7.16 4.54
N GLY A 92 -13.34 7.23 3.21
CA GLY A 92 -14.15 8.12 2.37
C GLY A 92 -13.57 9.52 2.16
N ASP A 93 -12.37 9.81 2.66
CA ASP A 93 -11.72 11.11 2.50
C ASP A 93 -10.79 11.14 1.27
N ILE A 94 -11.39 11.17 0.08
CA ILE A 94 -10.63 11.21 -1.18
C ILE A 94 -9.83 12.52 -1.34
N LYS A 95 -10.35 13.64 -0.83
CA LYS A 95 -9.67 14.94 -0.91
C LYS A 95 -8.43 14.97 -0.03
N GLY A 96 -8.52 14.44 1.18
CA GLY A 96 -7.38 14.25 2.08
C GLY A 96 -6.34 13.29 1.50
N ALA A 97 -6.78 12.17 0.92
CA ALA A 97 -5.90 11.21 0.26
C ALA A 97 -5.05 11.86 -0.84
N LEU A 98 -5.67 12.61 -1.76
CA LEU A 98 -4.95 13.31 -2.83
C LEU A 98 -4.03 14.42 -2.30
N ARG A 99 -4.43 15.13 -1.25
CA ARG A 99 -3.58 16.14 -0.59
C ARG A 99 -2.31 15.50 -0.04
N VAL A 100 -2.43 14.36 0.63
CA VAL A 100 -1.28 13.61 1.15
C VAL A 100 -0.40 13.10 0.01
N MET A 101 -0.95 12.52 -1.05
CA MET A 101 -0.15 12.08 -2.20
C MET A 101 0.59 13.24 -2.89
N SER A 102 -0.01 14.43 -2.93
CA SER A 102 0.61 15.62 -3.54
C SER A 102 1.83 16.17 -2.80
N THR A 103 2.14 15.66 -1.60
CA THR A 103 3.40 16.00 -0.91
C THR A 103 4.61 15.27 -1.49
N LEU A 104 4.39 14.22 -2.30
CA LEU A 104 5.45 13.52 -3.01
C LEU A 104 5.88 14.29 -4.25
N ARG A 105 7.15 14.15 -4.59
CA ARG A 105 7.66 14.70 -5.84
C ARG A 105 7.14 13.91 -7.04
N GLU A 106 7.13 14.54 -8.19
CA GLU A 106 6.62 13.95 -9.44
C GLU A 106 7.37 12.68 -9.85
N ASP A 107 8.70 12.61 -9.64
CA ASP A 107 9.51 11.42 -9.90
C ASP A 107 9.07 10.23 -9.02
N GLN A 108 8.76 10.50 -7.75
CA GLN A 108 8.26 9.46 -6.83
C GLN A 108 6.84 9.01 -7.23
N LEU A 109 5.96 9.94 -7.61
CA LEU A 109 4.60 9.61 -8.06
C LEU A 109 4.58 8.77 -9.34
N GLN A 110 5.66 8.79 -10.13
CA GLN A 110 5.83 7.96 -11.31
C GLN A 110 6.49 6.60 -11.02
N GLU A 111 6.89 6.31 -9.79
CA GLU A 111 7.28 4.94 -9.43
C GLU A 111 6.05 4.03 -9.53
N PRO A 112 6.12 2.88 -10.25
CA PRO A 112 4.92 2.10 -10.58
C PRO A 112 4.01 1.75 -9.38
N PRO A 113 4.52 1.28 -8.23
CA PRO A 113 3.66 0.99 -7.08
C PRO A 113 2.91 2.22 -6.56
N LEU A 114 3.56 3.39 -6.53
CA LEU A 114 2.95 4.64 -6.06
C LEU A 114 1.96 5.20 -7.09
N ALA A 115 2.31 5.10 -8.38
CA ALA A 115 1.45 5.48 -9.49
C ALA A 115 0.14 4.70 -9.49
N ALA A 116 0.16 3.41 -9.08
CA ALA A 116 -1.07 2.60 -8.98
C ALA A 116 -2.08 3.20 -7.98
N TYR A 117 -1.64 3.50 -6.76
CA TYR A 117 -2.51 4.16 -5.76
C TYR A 117 -2.89 5.58 -6.18
N TYR A 118 -1.95 6.36 -6.72
CA TYR A 118 -2.22 7.73 -7.11
C TYR A 118 -3.21 7.82 -8.27
N GLY A 119 -2.99 7.04 -9.32
CA GLY A 119 -3.86 6.94 -10.50
C GLY A 119 -5.26 6.50 -10.12
N PHE A 120 -5.37 5.51 -9.23
CA PHE A 120 -6.66 5.09 -8.67
C PHE A 120 -7.39 6.23 -7.94
N MET A 121 -6.72 6.92 -7.01
CA MET A 121 -7.33 8.03 -6.26
C MET A 121 -7.73 9.19 -7.19
N LEU A 122 -6.90 9.53 -8.17
CA LEU A 122 -7.24 10.53 -9.17
C LEU A 122 -8.47 10.14 -9.98
N ALA A 123 -8.57 8.87 -10.41
CA ALA A 123 -9.72 8.37 -11.15
C ALA A 123 -11.01 8.47 -10.33
N VAL A 124 -10.97 8.05 -9.05
CA VAL A 124 -12.12 8.15 -8.14
C VAL A 124 -12.51 9.60 -7.86
N ALA A 125 -11.55 10.52 -7.80
CA ALA A 125 -11.79 11.94 -7.61
C ALA A 125 -12.34 12.65 -8.87
N GLY A 126 -12.38 11.96 -10.02
CA GLY A 126 -12.83 12.53 -11.30
C GLY A 126 -11.73 13.30 -12.06
N GLU A 127 -10.48 13.25 -11.61
CA GLU A 127 -9.31 13.89 -12.25
C GLU A 127 -8.83 13.08 -13.47
N LYS A 128 -9.74 12.80 -14.40
CA LYS A 128 -9.59 11.76 -15.44
C LYS A 128 -8.33 11.92 -16.30
N SER A 129 -7.99 13.17 -16.69
CA SER A 129 -6.81 13.43 -17.53
C SER A 129 -5.51 13.04 -16.82
N LYS A 130 -5.35 13.49 -15.56
CA LYS A 130 -4.18 13.16 -14.74
C LYS A 130 -4.15 11.68 -14.38
N ALA A 131 -5.30 11.10 -14.05
CA ALA A 131 -5.44 9.69 -13.69
C ALA A 131 -4.92 8.75 -14.78
N ARG A 132 -5.24 8.98 -16.06
CA ARG A 132 -4.80 8.13 -17.18
C ARG A 132 -3.28 7.90 -17.17
N LYS A 133 -2.50 8.97 -16.99
CA LYS A 133 -1.02 8.88 -16.93
C LYS A 133 -0.55 7.90 -15.86
N TYR A 134 -1.01 8.07 -14.61
CA TYR A 134 -0.52 7.27 -13.49
C TYR A 134 -1.14 5.87 -13.44
N VAL A 135 -2.36 5.67 -13.97
CA VAL A 135 -2.93 4.33 -14.13
C VAL A 135 -2.09 3.50 -15.10
N GLU A 136 -1.69 4.06 -16.25
CA GLU A 136 -0.83 3.35 -17.21
C GLU A 136 0.55 3.01 -16.64
N ILE A 137 1.16 3.94 -15.88
CA ILE A 137 2.41 3.65 -15.16
C ILE A 137 2.19 2.57 -14.09
N GLY A 138 1.12 2.69 -13.31
CA GLY A 138 0.79 1.77 -12.21
C GLY A 138 0.56 0.33 -12.65
N LYS A 139 0.03 0.12 -13.86
CA LYS A 139 -0.14 -1.20 -14.48
C LYS A 139 1.16 -1.96 -14.70
N THR A 140 2.30 -1.27 -14.73
CA THR A 140 3.62 -1.90 -14.87
C THR A 140 4.19 -2.43 -13.55
N ALA A 141 3.54 -2.13 -12.42
CA ALA A 141 3.96 -2.63 -11.12
C ALA A 141 3.64 -4.11 -10.93
N HIS A 142 4.40 -4.77 -10.05
CA HIS A 142 4.04 -6.09 -9.54
C HIS A 142 2.95 -5.94 -8.47
N LEU A 143 1.69 -5.92 -8.91
CA LEU A 143 0.52 -5.65 -8.08
C LEU A 143 -0.05 -6.91 -7.41
N LEU A 144 -0.51 -6.75 -6.18
CA LEU A 144 -1.36 -7.72 -5.49
C LEU A 144 -2.75 -7.81 -6.17
N PRO A 145 -3.50 -8.91 -6.00
CA PRO A 145 -4.85 -9.05 -6.56
C PRO A 145 -5.78 -7.89 -6.22
N GLU A 146 -5.76 -7.40 -4.98
CA GLU A 146 -6.58 -6.29 -4.52
C GLU A 146 -6.16 -4.97 -5.17
N GLU A 147 -4.85 -4.76 -5.36
CA GLU A 147 -4.34 -3.58 -6.07
C GLU A 147 -4.70 -3.61 -7.57
N LYS A 148 -4.72 -4.79 -8.19
CA LYS A 148 -5.23 -4.97 -9.55
C LYS A 148 -6.71 -4.56 -9.65
N GLN A 149 -7.52 -4.93 -8.66
CA GLN A 149 -8.92 -4.49 -8.60
C GLN A 149 -9.06 -2.97 -8.47
N LEU A 150 -8.13 -2.29 -7.78
CA LEU A 150 -8.09 -0.82 -7.75
C LEU A 150 -7.84 -0.25 -9.15
N ILE A 151 -6.90 -0.82 -9.90
CA ILE A 151 -6.61 -0.43 -11.28
C ILE A 151 -7.82 -0.69 -12.20
N ASP A 152 -8.43 -1.86 -12.13
CA ASP A 152 -9.61 -2.20 -12.94
C ASP A 152 -10.75 -1.20 -12.70
N ARG A 153 -10.97 -0.84 -11.43
CA ARG A 153 -11.95 0.17 -11.05
C ARG A 153 -11.58 1.57 -11.55
N ALA A 154 -10.31 1.92 -11.52
CA ALA A 154 -9.83 3.19 -12.06
C ALA A 154 -10.07 3.25 -13.58
N GLU A 155 -9.73 2.20 -14.32
CA GLU A 155 -9.98 2.10 -15.76
C GLU A 155 -11.47 2.20 -16.08
N ALA A 156 -12.33 1.52 -15.32
CA ALA A 156 -13.78 1.62 -15.49
C ALA A 156 -14.29 3.07 -15.30
N ALA A 157 -13.82 3.77 -14.27
CA ALA A 157 -14.15 5.18 -14.03
C ALA A 157 -13.68 6.12 -15.15
N LEU A 158 -12.58 5.75 -15.83
CA LEU A 158 -12.03 6.50 -16.98
C LEU A 158 -12.76 6.22 -18.30
N ARG A 159 -13.51 5.12 -18.40
CA ARG A 159 -14.29 4.72 -19.60
C ARG A 159 -15.71 5.28 -19.63
N GLN A 160 -16.31 5.57 -18.48
CA GLN A 160 -17.66 6.15 -18.42
C GLN A 160 -17.65 7.55 -19.06
N LEU A 161 -18.23 7.59 -20.27
CA LEU A 161 -18.60 8.75 -21.09
C LEU A 161 -20.13 8.76 -21.20
#